data_AF-A0AAC8Q375-F1
#
_entry.id   AF-A0AAC8Q375-F1
#
_cell.length_a   1.000
_cell.length_b   1.000
_cell.length_c   1.000
_cell.angle_alpha   90.00
_cell.angle_beta   90.00
_cell.angle_gamma   90.00
#
_symmetry.space_group_name_H-M   'P 1'
#
loop_
_entity.id
_entity.type
_entity.pdbx_description
1 polymer ?
#
loop_
_entity_poly.entity_id
_entity_poly.type
_entity_poly.pdbx_seq_one_letter_code
_entity_poly.pdbx_strand_id
1 'polypeptide(L)'
;MALALLAGGCTEQELAALKQAPPAAPAPSLSQALTEAAEMRPSVESAVGLALEVDDGVGIPLKVKAGQTFYINQIDLRASLKASQDEGVDGLRRAGDFAQLPWDGVKLVDEEPIPLSNPDGTFTRRRFYRDAQWMEQPSVFNVQPVDAEGLPTGRAVSLHIGKDDRRKSNDDFFIRRLRGIQWTYDCRTATDCTGARNFSEEALVEVRNARTGAIPFTLPSDTTALRLSWSLRPGAAYTIPVTQVAAPTYAYGFSIDVKAVTPPRADGTYAPGTAVTFQLALRDGAGTRLHAEGGLPSYNEVTFGQNEPGIQYYRAFSFIDPTTTYYRRKHRERMLMTQIIGPAQRIQPIRSIVDLDAFFGPDDVQSIGTLERDGVYAQFQTFPPANKLFGGAFFPETKGWDAPVSTSWTYQLPENAEPGTYLVTVKGRRVYLGEDVPASRTLEIQVGSPERTQATLTTGSCRTCHNQGGEFAQVLHGNDNRAACAACHAPLGFELEGPIVVRTHFIHSRSDRFDAPKEQCSSCHLTQESTQRTSKAACLSCHKSYPDSHVEKFGPIESMYVGGGRESFQQCTGACHTTHPGSGF
;
A
#
# COMPACT_ATOMS: atom_id res chain seq x y z
N MET A 1 -37.45 23.83 69.70
CA MET A 1 -37.50 22.90 68.54
C MET A 1 -36.10 22.87 67.95
N ALA A 2 -35.16 22.01 68.36
CA ALA A 2 -35.13 20.53 68.43
C ALA A 2 -34.68 19.87 67.11
N LEU A 3 -33.75 18.90 67.28
CA LEU A 3 -33.14 17.92 66.37
C LEU A 3 -32.01 18.39 65.42
N ALA A 4 -30.99 17.60 65.07
CA ALA A 4 -30.21 16.48 65.64
C ALA A 4 -29.41 15.85 64.46
N LEU A 5 -28.25 15.27 64.77
CA LEU A 5 -27.34 14.52 63.87
C LEU A 5 -28.01 13.41 63.04
N LEU A 6 -27.41 13.07 61.88
CA LEU A 6 -27.16 11.68 61.46
C LEU A 6 -25.94 11.60 60.52
N ALA A 7 -24.87 10.97 61.02
CA ALA A 7 -23.78 10.41 60.25
C ALA A 7 -24.16 8.96 59.87
N GLY A 8 -23.98 8.58 58.61
CA GLY A 8 -24.12 7.20 58.13
C GLY A 8 -22.76 6.69 57.65
N GLY A 9 -22.18 5.73 58.38
CA GLY A 9 -20.94 5.06 58.03
C GLY A 9 -21.15 3.95 57.01
N CYS A 10 -20.20 3.82 56.07
CA CYS A 10 -20.00 2.60 55.29
C CYS A 10 -19.58 1.47 56.22
N THR A 11 -20.20 0.30 56.08
CA THR A 11 -19.96 -0.86 56.93
C THR A 11 -18.69 -1.61 56.52
N GLU A 12 -17.98 -2.19 57.51
CA GLU A 12 -16.77 -3.01 57.33
C GLU A 12 -16.97 -4.23 56.39
N GLN A 13 -18.21 -4.55 56.02
CA GLN A 13 -18.53 -5.63 55.08
C GLN A 13 -18.20 -5.28 53.62
N GLU A 14 -18.23 -4.00 53.22
CA GLU A 14 -17.83 -3.59 51.86
C GLU A 14 -16.31 -3.56 51.67
N LEU A 15 -15.55 -3.34 52.75
CA LEU A 15 -14.07 -3.40 52.74
C LEU A 15 -13.53 -4.83 52.71
N ALA A 16 -14.32 -5.83 53.13
CA ALA A 16 -13.93 -7.24 53.06
C ALA A 16 -14.08 -7.84 51.64
N ALA A 17 -15.00 -7.32 50.82
CA ALA A 17 -15.22 -7.80 49.45
C ALA A 17 -14.13 -7.35 48.46
N LEU A 18 -13.34 -6.32 48.79
CA LEU A 18 -12.23 -5.83 47.97
C LEU A 18 -10.90 -6.58 48.19
N LYS A 19 -10.84 -7.56 49.12
CA LYS A 19 -9.60 -8.29 49.45
C LYS A 19 -9.48 -9.70 48.86
N GLN A 20 -10.40 -10.11 47.99
CA GLN A 20 -10.33 -11.41 47.31
C GLN A 20 -10.55 -11.26 45.80
N ALA A 21 -9.66 -10.53 45.13
CA ALA A 21 -9.50 -10.71 43.70
C ALA A 21 -8.85 -12.08 43.47
N PRO A 22 -9.45 -12.98 42.66
CA PRO A 22 -8.81 -14.23 42.32
C PRO A 22 -7.46 -13.93 41.64
N PRO A 23 -6.42 -14.76 41.86
CA PRO A 23 -5.13 -14.59 41.21
C PRO A 23 -5.34 -14.51 39.69
N ALA A 24 -4.66 -13.56 39.05
CA ALA A 24 -4.68 -13.40 37.61
C ALA A 24 -4.46 -14.76 36.95
N ALA A 25 -5.37 -15.14 36.05
CA ALA A 25 -5.27 -16.39 35.32
C ALA A 25 -3.87 -16.46 34.65
N PRO A 26 -3.22 -17.64 34.66
CA PRO A 26 -1.95 -17.79 33.96
C PRO A 26 -2.12 -17.35 32.51
N ALA A 27 -1.15 -16.59 32.01
CA ALA A 27 -1.18 -16.07 30.64
C ALA A 27 -1.46 -17.22 29.66
N PRO A 28 -2.43 -17.08 28.74
CA PRO A 28 -2.76 -18.13 27.79
C PRO A 28 -1.50 -18.54 27.03
N SER A 29 -1.37 -19.85 26.82
CA SER A 29 -0.28 -20.41 26.00
C SER A 29 -0.21 -19.70 24.64
N LEU A 30 0.98 -19.71 24.01
CA LEU A 30 1.19 -19.12 22.68
C LEU A 30 0.11 -19.57 21.68
N SER A 31 -0.31 -20.83 21.77
CA SER A 31 -1.38 -21.41 20.96
C SER A 31 -2.76 -20.81 21.27
N GLN A 32 -3.13 -20.60 22.54
CA GLN A 32 -4.45 -20.06 22.92
C GLN A 32 -4.65 -18.60 22.50
N ALA A 33 -3.64 -17.74 22.66
CA ALA A 33 -3.75 -16.33 22.25
C ALA A 33 -3.85 -16.16 20.71
N LEU A 34 -3.25 -17.09 19.94
CA LEU A 34 -3.40 -17.14 18.48
C LEU A 34 -4.75 -17.73 18.05
N THR A 35 -5.43 -18.47 18.94
CA THR A 35 -6.79 -18.97 18.72
C THR A 35 -7.84 -17.87 18.92
N GLU A 36 -7.69 -16.96 19.88
CA GLU A 36 -8.62 -15.82 20.03
C GLU A 36 -8.55 -14.85 18.83
N ALA A 37 -7.38 -14.67 18.22
CA ALA A 37 -7.25 -13.96 16.94
C ALA A 37 -7.98 -14.67 15.78
N ALA A 38 -8.27 -15.98 15.91
CA ALA A 38 -9.03 -16.74 14.92
C ALA A 38 -10.53 -16.40 14.90
N GLU A 39 -11.10 -15.92 16.00
CA GLU A 39 -12.54 -15.61 16.10
C GLU A 39 -12.95 -14.34 15.35
N MET A 40 -11.99 -13.48 14.97
CA MET A 40 -12.22 -12.27 14.16
C MET A 40 -12.02 -12.49 12.65
N ARG A 41 -11.87 -13.74 12.18
CA ARG A 41 -11.58 -14.03 10.77
C ARG A 41 -12.86 -13.92 9.90
N PRO A 42 -12.79 -13.32 8.70
CA PRO A 42 -13.90 -13.36 7.75
C PRO A 42 -14.20 -14.81 7.32
N SER A 43 -15.48 -15.13 7.12
CA SER A 43 -15.89 -16.47 6.67
C SER A 43 -15.50 -16.73 5.20
N VAL A 44 -15.10 -17.98 4.93
CA VAL A 44 -14.49 -18.45 3.66
C VAL A 44 -15.53 -18.77 2.57
N GLU A 45 -16.82 -18.57 2.82
CA GLU A 45 -17.91 -18.93 1.89
C GLU A 45 -18.39 -17.78 0.99
N SER A 46 -17.54 -16.79 0.73
CA SER A 46 -17.85 -15.72 -0.24
C SER A 46 -17.16 -15.96 -1.58
N ALA A 47 -17.70 -15.37 -2.66
CA ALA A 47 -17.05 -15.39 -3.96
C ALA A 47 -15.64 -14.77 -3.87
N VAL A 48 -14.68 -15.35 -4.60
CA VAL A 48 -13.27 -14.93 -4.55
C VAL A 48 -12.97 -13.91 -5.65
N GLY A 49 -12.27 -12.83 -5.30
CA GLY A 49 -11.90 -11.77 -6.25
C GLY A 49 -10.69 -12.16 -7.09
N LEU A 50 -10.88 -12.35 -8.40
CA LEU A 50 -9.82 -12.69 -9.34
C LEU A 50 -9.03 -11.47 -9.82
N ALA A 51 -7.72 -11.65 -9.91
CA ALA A 51 -6.78 -10.76 -10.56
C ALA A 51 -6.38 -11.32 -11.93
N LEU A 52 -6.78 -10.63 -12.99
CA LEU A 52 -6.43 -11.00 -14.36
C LEU A 52 -5.26 -10.15 -14.85
N GLU A 53 -4.28 -10.78 -15.48
CA GLU A 53 -3.09 -10.11 -16.01
C GLU A 53 -2.83 -10.53 -17.45
N VAL A 54 -2.47 -9.55 -18.28
CA VAL A 54 -1.97 -9.75 -19.65
C VAL A 54 -0.70 -8.92 -19.80
N ASP A 55 0.35 -9.53 -20.35
CA ASP A 55 1.65 -8.91 -20.58
C ASP A 55 2.08 -9.16 -22.02
N ASP A 56 2.32 -8.08 -22.78
CA ASP A 56 2.70 -8.11 -24.19
C ASP A 56 1.77 -8.97 -25.06
N GLY A 57 0.46 -8.84 -24.79
CA GLY A 57 -0.60 -9.59 -25.47
C GLY A 57 -0.75 -11.05 -25.02
N VAL A 58 0.06 -11.53 -24.08
CA VAL A 58 0.01 -12.90 -23.54
C VAL A 58 -0.69 -12.88 -22.19
N GLY A 59 -1.75 -13.68 -22.05
CA GLY A 59 -2.42 -13.86 -20.75
C GLY A 59 -1.53 -14.60 -19.76
N ILE A 60 -1.35 -14.03 -18.57
CA ILE A 60 -0.59 -14.66 -17.50
C ILE A 60 -1.42 -15.83 -16.93
N PRO A 61 -0.90 -17.06 -16.89
CA PRO A 61 -1.66 -18.22 -16.45
C PRO A 61 -2.31 -18.04 -15.07
N LEU A 62 -3.60 -18.35 -15.00
CA LEU A 62 -4.43 -18.26 -13.82
C LEU A 62 -4.65 -19.67 -13.24
N LYS A 63 -4.25 -19.90 -12.00
CA LYS A 63 -4.68 -21.08 -11.24
C LYS A 63 -5.89 -20.71 -10.40
N VAL A 64 -6.86 -21.60 -10.24
CA VAL A 64 -8.07 -21.39 -9.44
C VAL A 64 -8.48 -22.67 -8.74
N LYS A 65 -9.19 -22.62 -7.61
CA LYS A 65 -9.80 -23.82 -7.02
C LYS A 65 -10.99 -24.29 -7.87
N ALA A 66 -11.05 -25.58 -8.18
CA ALA A 66 -12.17 -26.16 -8.91
C ALA A 66 -13.49 -26.00 -8.11
N GLY A 67 -14.59 -25.67 -8.81
CA GLY A 67 -15.92 -25.50 -8.22
C GLY A 67 -16.11 -24.25 -7.34
N GLN A 68 -15.09 -23.40 -7.20
CA GLN A 68 -15.19 -22.14 -6.46
C GLN A 68 -15.95 -21.07 -7.28
N THR A 69 -16.71 -20.22 -6.57
CA THR A 69 -17.35 -19.04 -7.14
C THR A 69 -16.41 -17.84 -7.08
N PHE A 70 -16.37 -17.05 -8.16
CA PHE A 70 -15.47 -15.94 -8.38
C PHE A 70 -16.20 -14.68 -8.80
N TYR A 71 -15.53 -13.53 -8.69
CA TYR A 71 -15.85 -12.30 -9.43
C TYR A 71 -14.53 -11.68 -9.93
N ILE A 72 -14.59 -10.78 -10.92
CA ILE A 72 -13.38 -10.10 -11.40
C ILE A 72 -13.10 -8.89 -10.53
N ASN A 73 -12.00 -8.90 -9.77
CA ASN A 73 -11.63 -7.82 -8.85
C ASN A 73 -10.65 -6.82 -9.46
N GLN A 74 -9.75 -7.30 -10.33
CA GLN A 74 -8.79 -6.44 -11.01
C GLN A 74 -8.40 -7.00 -12.39
N ILE A 75 -8.06 -6.09 -13.31
CA ILE A 75 -7.49 -6.39 -14.61
C ILE A 75 -6.30 -5.45 -14.82
N ASP A 76 -5.13 -6.04 -15.05
CA ASP A 76 -3.92 -5.33 -15.47
C ASP A 76 -3.55 -5.77 -16.89
N LEU A 77 -3.54 -4.84 -17.86
CA LEU A 77 -2.97 -5.08 -19.20
C LEU A 77 -1.72 -4.23 -19.35
N ARG A 78 -0.62 -4.85 -19.77
CA ARG A 78 0.64 -4.18 -20.03
C ARG A 78 1.16 -4.54 -21.41
N ALA A 79 1.72 -3.55 -22.09
CA ALA A 79 2.56 -3.75 -23.26
C ALA A 79 3.84 -2.94 -23.08
N SER A 80 4.99 -3.53 -23.41
CA SER A 80 6.30 -2.90 -23.29
C SER A 80 7.06 -3.02 -24.61
N LEU A 81 7.69 -1.92 -25.02
CA LEU A 81 8.57 -1.88 -26.18
C LEU A 81 9.93 -1.33 -25.77
N LYS A 82 11.00 -1.85 -26.38
CA LYS A 82 12.33 -1.28 -26.26
C LYS A 82 12.57 -0.30 -27.40
N ALA A 83 13.22 0.81 -27.10
CA ALA A 83 13.62 1.84 -28.06
C ALA A 83 15.07 2.25 -27.82
N SER A 84 15.74 2.72 -28.88
CA SER A 84 17.13 3.19 -28.84
C SER A 84 17.26 4.72 -28.87
N GLN A 85 16.12 5.41 -28.94
CA GLN A 85 16.01 6.86 -29.04
C GLN A 85 14.89 7.36 -28.14
N ASP A 86 14.98 8.61 -27.71
CA ASP A 86 13.93 9.29 -26.94
C ASP A 86 12.79 9.68 -27.90
N GLU A 87 11.78 8.82 -28.00
CA GLU A 87 10.56 9.07 -28.80
C GLU A 87 9.28 9.10 -27.95
N GLY A 88 9.43 9.31 -26.63
CA GLY A 88 8.34 9.26 -25.67
C GLY A 88 7.68 7.89 -25.64
N VAL A 89 6.46 7.82 -26.17
CA VAL A 89 5.62 6.61 -26.26
C VAL A 89 5.14 6.37 -27.70
N ASP A 90 5.82 6.96 -28.69
CA ASP A 90 5.38 6.86 -30.10
C ASP A 90 5.61 5.47 -30.70
N GLY A 91 6.53 4.67 -30.17
CA GLY A 91 6.72 3.27 -30.55
C GLY A 91 5.47 2.41 -30.32
N LEU A 92 4.76 2.64 -29.21
CA LEU A 92 3.51 1.95 -28.85
C LEU A 92 2.37 2.21 -29.84
N ARG A 93 2.48 3.24 -30.68
CA ARG A 93 1.54 3.53 -31.78
C ARG A 93 1.80 2.67 -33.02
N ARG A 94 2.99 2.09 -33.12
CA ARG A 94 3.46 1.37 -34.32
C ARG A 94 3.56 -0.13 -34.09
N ALA A 95 3.76 -0.57 -32.84
CA ALA A 95 3.99 -1.97 -32.50
C ALA A 95 3.27 -2.39 -31.21
N GLY A 96 3.12 -3.70 -31.03
CA GLY A 96 2.44 -4.28 -29.87
C GLY A 96 0.92 -4.27 -29.99
N ASP A 97 0.26 -4.78 -28.97
CA ASP A 97 -1.19 -4.91 -28.91
C ASP A 97 -1.91 -3.56 -28.74
N PHE A 98 -1.21 -2.50 -28.31
CA PHE A 98 -1.74 -1.13 -28.20
C PHE A 98 -1.60 -0.30 -29.49
N ALA A 99 -0.94 -0.82 -30.54
CA ALA A 99 -0.69 -0.07 -31.79
C ALA A 99 -1.97 0.43 -32.49
N GLN A 100 -3.05 -0.34 -32.40
CA GLN A 100 -4.32 -0.03 -33.06
C GLN A 100 -5.25 0.85 -32.20
N LEU A 101 -4.81 1.28 -31.02
CA LEU A 101 -5.60 2.15 -30.17
C LEU A 101 -5.52 3.62 -30.62
N PRO A 102 -6.57 4.43 -30.41
CA PRO A 102 -6.54 5.85 -30.75
C PRO A 102 -5.64 6.63 -29.78
N TRP A 103 -4.41 6.93 -30.23
CA TRP A 103 -3.38 7.65 -29.46
C TRP A 103 -3.47 9.18 -29.55
N ASP A 104 -4.40 9.72 -30.34
CA ASP A 104 -4.59 11.16 -30.48
C ASP A 104 -4.84 11.83 -29.12
N GLY A 105 -4.19 12.98 -28.89
CA GLY A 105 -4.28 13.72 -27.63
C GLY A 105 -3.22 13.36 -26.59
N VAL A 106 -2.44 12.29 -26.82
CA VAL A 106 -1.39 11.88 -25.88
C VAL A 106 -0.41 13.02 -25.59
N LYS A 107 -0.13 13.26 -24.31
CA LYS A 107 0.83 14.29 -23.88
C LYS A 107 1.58 13.88 -22.62
N LEU A 108 2.81 14.37 -22.49
CA LEU A 108 3.58 14.29 -21.25
C LEU A 108 2.87 15.11 -20.17
N VAL A 109 2.57 14.51 -19.02
CA VAL A 109 1.87 15.19 -17.91
C VAL A 109 2.70 15.32 -16.64
N ASP A 110 3.64 14.41 -16.41
CA ASP A 110 4.56 14.46 -15.27
C ASP A 110 5.85 13.67 -15.61
N GLU A 111 6.92 13.92 -14.86
CA GLU A 111 8.23 13.27 -14.97
C GLU A 111 8.83 13.13 -13.58
N GLU A 112 9.57 12.05 -13.33
CA GLU A 112 10.28 11.84 -12.07
C GLU A 112 11.59 11.07 -12.31
N PRO A 113 12.72 11.52 -11.74
CA PRO A 113 13.91 10.70 -11.67
C PRO A 113 13.78 9.62 -10.59
N ILE A 114 14.30 8.43 -10.83
CA ILE A 114 14.45 7.41 -9.76
C ILE A 114 15.72 7.76 -8.99
N PRO A 115 15.64 8.13 -7.70
CA PRO A 115 16.80 8.59 -6.93
C PRO A 115 17.81 7.48 -6.64
N LEU A 116 17.35 6.22 -6.70
CA LEU A 116 18.19 5.04 -6.49
C LEU A 116 18.91 4.68 -7.79
N SER A 117 20.24 4.59 -7.73
CA SER A 117 21.04 4.15 -8.88
C SER A 117 20.74 2.69 -9.22
N ASN A 118 20.87 2.37 -10.50
CA ASN A 118 20.89 1.00 -10.99
C ASN A 118 22.16 0.27 -10.51
N PRO A 119 22.20 -1.08 -10.57
CA PRO A 119 23.38 -1.85 -10.16
C PRO A 119 24.69 -1.50 -10.91
N ASP A 120 24.58 -0.93 -12.12
CA ASP A 120 25.71 -0.46 -12.92
C ASP A 120 26.15 0.99 -12.61
N GLY A 121 25.52 1.64 -11.62
CA GLY A 121 25.79 3.01 -11.21
C GLY A 121 25.08 4.08 -12.05
N THR A 122 24.31 3.70 -13.07
CA THR A 122 23.50 4.64 -13.86
C THR A 122 22.18 4.97 -13.14
N PHE A 123 21.42 5.91 -13.70
CA PHE A 123 20.10 6.30 -13.18
C PHE A 123 19.00 6.04 -14.20
N THR A 124 17.77 5.98 -13.69
CA THR A 124 16.58 5.82 -14.51
C THR A 124 15.68 7.03 -14.33
N ARG A 125 15.13 7.56 -15.42
CA ARG A 125 14.08 8.57 -15.42
C ARG A 125 12.79 7.98 -15.98
N ARG A 126 11.66 8.37 -15.40
CA ARG A 126 10.33 7.95 -15.86
C ARG A 126 9.48 9.17 -16.23
N ARG A 127 8.85 9.11 -17.40
CA ARG A 127 7.94 10.12 -17.94
C ARG A 127 6.56 9.51 -18.10
N PHE A 128 5.52 10.26 -17.75
CA PHE A 128 4.14 9.78 -17.75
C PHE A 128 3.31 10.51 -18.80
N TYR A 129 2.62 9.73 -19.62
CA TYR A 129 1.80 10.21 -20.72
C TYR A 129 0.34 9.89 -20.49
N ARG A 130 -0.54 10.88 -20.71
CA ARG A 130 -1.99 10.77 -20.55
C ARG A 130 -2.72 11.43 -21.71
N ASP A 131 -4.05 11.44 -21.65
CA ASP A 131 -4.98 12.13 -22.54
C ASP A 131 -5.04 11.56 -23.97
N ALA A 132 -4.39 10.42 -24.21
CA ALA A 132 -4.67 9.66 -25.43
C ALA A 132 -6.15 9.27 -25.41
N GLN A 133 -6.81 9.36 -26.56
CA GLN A 133 -8.22 9.04 -26.70
C GLN A 133 -8.59 7.72 -25.99
N TRP A 134 -7.86 6.62 -26.22
CA TRP A 134 -8.13 5.32 -25.57
C TRP A 134 -8.04 5.33 -24.03
N MET A 135 -7.25 6.26 -23.46
CA MET A 135 -7.13 6.44 -22.01
C MET A 135 -8.34 7.16 -21.42
N GLU A 136 -9.04 7.96 -22.22
CA GLU A 136 -10.11 8.83 -21.76
C GLU A 136 -11.50 8.20 -21.97
N GLN A 137 -11.74 7.48 -23.07
CA GLN A 137 -13.10 7.06 -23.43
C GLN A 137 -13.68 6.00 -22.46
N PRO A 138 -15.02 5.92 -22.35
CA PRO A 138 -15.65 4.77 -21.72
C PRO A 138 -15.29 3.48 -22.49
N SER A 139 -15.03 2.41 -21.76
CA SER A 139 -14.82 1.10 -22.37
C SER A 139 -15.32 -0.03 -21.48
N VAL A 140 -15.39 -1.22 -22.07
CA VAL A 140 -15.95 -2.43 -21.45
C VAL A 140 -15.00 -3.60 -21.67
N PHE A 141 -14.79 -4.39 -20.62
CA PHE A 141 -14.17 -5.71 -20.73
C PHE A 141 -15.25 -6.79 -20.70
N ASN A 142 -15.09 -7.81 -21.54
CA ASN A 142 -15.88 -9.03 -21.47
C ASN A 142 -14.97 -10.20 -21.15
N VAL A 143 -15.28 -10.93 -20.09
CA VAL A 143 -14.55 -12.12 -19.65
C VAL A 143 -15.44 -13.35 -19.88
N GLN A 144 -15.01 -14.24 -20.78
CA GLN A 144 -15.77 -15.41 -21.18
C GLN A 144 -14.96 -16.69 -20.87
N PRO A 145 -15.45 -17.57 -19.99
CA PRO A 145 -14.90 -18.92 -19.83
C PRO A 145 -14.99 -19.72 -21.13
N VAL A 146 -13.89 -20.37 -21.53
CA VAL A 146 -13.83 -21.21 -22.73
C VAL A 146 -13.07 -22.52 -22.48
N ASP A 147 -13.36 -23.54 -23.29
CA ASP A 147 -12.65 -24.82 -23.34
C ASP A 147 -11.36 -24.74 -24.20
N ALA A 148 -10.71 -25.88 -24.43
CA ALA A 148 -9.46 -25.97 -25.18
C ALA A 148 -9.63 -25.62 -26.67
N GLU A 149 -10.83 -25.83 -27.22
CA GLU A 149 -11.22 -25.48 -28.58
C GLU A 149 -11.65 -24.01 -28.69
N GLY A 150 -11.79 -23.30 -27.56
CA GLY A 150 -12.22 -21.91 -27.50
C GLY A 150 -13.74 -21.73 -27.57
N LEU A 151 -14.53 -22.79 -27.36
CA LEU A 151 -15.97 -22.72 -27.25
C LEU A 151 -16.36 -22.21 -25.86
N PRO A 152 -17.40 -21.36 -25.73
CA PRO A 152 -17.89 -20.89 -24.44
C PRO A 152 -18.36 -22.05 -23.54
N THR A 153 -17.82 -22.13 -22.33
CA THR A 153 -18.25 -23.10 -21.31
C THR A 153 -19.22 -22.48 -20.30
N GLY A 154 -19.10 -21.17 -20.03
CA GLY A 154 -19.89 -20.45 -19.03
C GLY A 154 -20.50 -19.15 -19.54
N ARG A 155 -21.05 -18.34 -18.63
CA ARG A 155 -21.59 -17.01 -18.95
C ARG A 155 -20.46 -15.98 -19.07
N ALA A 156 -20.55 -15.09 -20.06
CA ALA A 156 -19.71 -13.90 -20.13
C ALA A 156 -20.00 -12.91 -18.99
N VAL A 157 -18.94 -12.39 -18.38
CA VAL A 157 -19.00 -11.29 -17.42
C VAL A 157 -18.60 -10.00 -18.15
N SER A 158 -19.54 -9.07 -18.26
CA SER A 158 -19.31 -7.73 -18.83
C SER A 158 -18.98 -6.75 -17.71
N LEU A 159 -17.91 -5.98 -17.88
CA LEU A 159 -17.34 -5.08 -16.87
C LEU A 159 -17.15 -3.68 -17.49
N HIS A 160 -17.94 -2.72 -17.06
CA HIS A 160 -17.86 -1.31 -17.43
C HIS A 160 -16.76 -0.62 -16.63
N ILE A 161 -15.68 -0.21 -17.29
CA ILE A 161 -14.60 0.50 -16.60
C ILE A 161 -14.80 2.02 -16.57
N GLY A 162 -15.80 2.53 -17.29
CA GLY A 162 -16.16 3.94 -17.32
C GLY A 162 -15.14 4.82 -18.08
N LYS A 163 -15.40 6.13 -18.04
CA LYS A 163 -14.54 7.19 -18.59
C LYS A 163 -13.55 7.69 -17.52
N ASP A 164 -12.46 8.36 -17.94
CA ASP A 164 -11.57 9.09 -17.03
C ASP A 164 -12.17 10.41 -16.54
N ASP A 165 -13.35 10.30 -15.95
CA ASP A 165 -14.09 11.39 -15.36
C ASP A 165 -14.70 10.94 -14.03
N ARG A 166 -15.63 11.75 -13.55
CA ARG A 166 -16.41 11.46 -12.36
C ARG A 166 -16.96 10.03 -12.40
N ARG A 167 -16.71 9.27 -11.32
CA ARG A 167 -17.21 7.91 -11.19
C ARG A 167 -18.74 7.87 -11.27
N LYS A 168 -19.27 6.90 -12.01
CA LYS A 168 -20.71 6.67 -12.20
C LYS A 168 -21.16 5.43 -11.44
N SER A 169 -22.46 5.33 -11.16
CA SER A 169 -23.02 4.18 -10.45
C SER A 169 -22.85 2.85 -11.19
N ASN A 170 -22.73 2.89 -12.52
CA ASN A 170 -22.57 1.72 -13.39
C ASN A 170 -21.11 1.38 -13.73
N ASP A 171 -20.12 2.05 -13.12
CA ASP A 171 -18.73 1.61 -13.25
C ASP A 171 -18.47 0.44 -12.30
N ASP A 172 -17.82 -0.62 -12.78
CA ASP A 172 -17.58 -1.85 -12.02
C ASP A 172 -16.33 -1.79 -11.14
N PHE A 173 -15.45 -0.80 -11.34
CA PHE A 173 -14.19 -0.66 -10.59
C PHE A 173 -14.07 0.69 -9.89
N PHE A 174 -13.53 0.68 -8.67
CA PHE A 174 -13.22 1.90 -7.93
C PHE A 174 -12.02 2.64 -8.55
N ILE A 175 -10.96 1.89 -8.90
CA ILE A 175 -9.75 2.41 -9.54
C ILE A 175 -9.84 2.19 -11.04
N ARG A 176 -9.57 3.24 -11.81
CA ARG A 176 -9.36 3.21 -13.26
C ARG A 176 -8.16 4.10 -13.57
N ARG A 177 -7.16 3.54 -14.22
CA ARG A 177 -5.91 4.22 -14.57
C ARG A 177 -5.37 3.67 -15.88
N LEU A 178 -5.45 4.49 -16.93
CA LEU A 178 -4.94 4.18 -18.26
C LEU A 178 -3.84 5.19 -18.60
N ARG A 179 -2.63 4.75 -18.97
CA ARG A 179 -1.50 5.66 -19.25
C ARG A 179 -0.42 5.05 -20.13
N GLY A 180 0.42 5.92 -20.68
CA GLY A 180 1.72 5.59 -21.23
C GLY A 180 2.84 5.97 -20.26
N ILE A 181 3.93 5.23 -20.26
CA ILE A 181 5.13 5.51 -19.48
C ILE A 181 6.33 5.35 -20.39
N GLN A 182 7.24 6.32 -20.37
CA GLN A 182 8.56 6.14 -20.94
C GLN A 182 9.57 5.97 -19.80
N TRP A 183 10.42 4.97 -19.90
CA TRP A 183 11.60 4.75 -19.09
C TRP A 183 12.82 5.16 -19.89
N THR A 184 13.61 6.08 -19.37
CA THR A 184 14.94 6.40 -19.88
C THR A 184 15.95 5.76 -18.93
N TYR A 185 16.70 4.78 -19.42
CA TYR A 185 17.77 4.13 -18.67
C TYR A 185 19.12 4.78 -19.00
N ASP A 186 20.17 4.33 -18.31
CA ASP A 186 21.56 4.73 -18.51
C ASP A 186 21.79 6.25 -18.36
N CYS A 187 20.96 6.92 -17.56
CA CYS A 187 21.17 8.33 -17.23
C CYS A 187 22.45 8.47 -16.41
N ARG A 188 23.25 9.50 -16.71
CA ARG A 188 24.55 9.74 -16.06
C ARG A 188 24.37 10.16 -14.60
N THR A 189 23.35 10.95 -14.33
CA THR A 189 22.94 11.34 -12.97
C THR A 189 21.42 11.23 -12.87
N ALA A 190 20.87 11.37 -11.65
CA ALA A 190 19.44 11.44 -11.45
C ALA A 190 18.76 12.54 -12.29
N THR A 191 19.46 13.62 -12.63
CA THR A 191 18.90 14.77 -13.35
C THR A 191 19.41 14.92 -14.79
N ASP A 192 20.30 14.04 -15.24
CA ASP A 192 20.91 14.12 -16.56
C ASP A 192 20.87 12.78 -17.31
N CYS A 193 19.98 12.74 -18.30
CA CYS A 193 19.85 11.63 -19.25
C CYS A 193 20.40 11.99 -20.64
N THR A 194 21.23 13.04 -20.75
CA THR A 194 21.87 13.40 -22.02
C THR A 194 22.74 12.25 -22.50
N GLY A 195 22.47 11.76 -23.72
CA GLY A 195 23.22 10.66 -24.33
C GLY A 195 22.71 9.25 -23.98
N ALA A 196 21.63 9.13 -23.19
CA ALA A 196 20.95 7.86 -22.97
C ALA A 196 20.55 7.21 -24.31
N ARG A 197 20.73 5.90 -24.42
CA ARG A 197 20.41 5.11 -25.63
C ARG A 197 19.51 3.90 -25.37
N ASN A 198 19.08 3.73 -24.13
CA ASN A 198 18.26 2.62 -23.71
C ASN A 198 16.95 3.17 -23.17
N PHE A 199 15.88 2.94 -23.90
CA PHE A 199 14.54 3.41 -23.57
C PHE A 199 13.58 2.23 -23.55
N SER A 200 12.57 2.33 -22.69
CA SER A 200 11.40 1.46 -22.77
C SER A 200 10.14 2.29 -22.76
N GLU A 201 9.18 1.91 -23.58
CA GLU A 201 7.84 2.45 -23.58
C GLU A 201 6.90 1.42 -22.97
N GLU A 202 5.96 1.85 -22.15
CA GLU A 202 4.98 0.99 -21.51
C GLU A 202 3.58 1.58 -21.67
N ALA A 203 2.65 0.83 -22.26
CA ALA A 203 1.22 1.12 -22.16
C ALA A 203 0.62 0.29 -21.04
N LEU A 204 -0.22 0.91 -20.21
CA LEU A 204 -0.74 0.29 -19.01
C LEU A 204 -2.22 0.58 -18.80
N VAL A 205 -3.01 -0.48 -18.64
CA VAL A 205 -4.41 -0.48 -18.20
C VAL A 205 -4.44 -1.08 -16.79
N GLU A 206 -4.85 -0.30 -15.79
CA GLU A 206 -5.05 -0.74 -14.40
C GLU A 206 -6.48 -0.42 -13.96
N VAL A 207 -7.32 -1.44 -13.82
CA VAL A 207 -8.66 -1.33 -13.22
C VAL A 207 -8.79 -2.26 -12.04
N ARG A 208 -9.18 -1.73 -10.87
CA ARG A 208 -9.03 -2.45 -9.60
C ARG A 208 -10.11 -2.13 -8.58
N ASN A 209 -10.28 -3.07 -7.67
CA ASN A 209 -11.26 -3.10 -6.60
C ASN A 209 -12.67 -3.06 -7.18
N ALA A 210 -13.21 -4.25 -7.42
CA ALA A 210 -14.57 -4.36 -7.91
C ALA A 210 -15.54 -3.71 -6.93
N ARG A 211 -16.53 -3.02 -7.46
CA ARG A 211 -17.52 -2.31 -6.67
C ARG A 211 -18.59 -3.25 -6.16
N THR A 212 -19.35 -2.78 -5.16
CA THR A 212 -20.52 -3.51 -4.66
C THR A 212 -21.47 -3.81 -5.82
N GLY A 213 -21.85 -5.09 -5.98
CA GLY A 213 -22.63 -5.56 -7.12
C GLY A 213 -21.83 -6.36 -8.16
N ALA A 214 -20.53 -6.61 -7.91
CA ALA A 214 -19.70 -7.48 -8.74
C ALA A 214 -20.40 -8.81 -9.06
N ILE A 215 -20.40 -9.19 -10.34
CA ILE A 215 -21.16 -10.33 -10.86
C ILE A 215 -20.41 -11.63 -10.53
N PRO A 216 -20.98 -12.52 -9.68
CA PRO A 216 -20.35 -13.79 -9.39
C PRO A 216 -20.52 -14.77 -10.56
N PHE A 217 -19.55 -15.65 -10.74
CA PHE A 217 -19.60 -16.76 -11.69
C PHE A 217 -18.77 -17.94 -11.19
N THR A 218 -19.10 -19.14 -11.64
CA THR A 218 -18.35 -20.37 -11.35
C THR A 218 -17.82 -20.92 -12.66
N LEU A 219 -16.61 -21.45 -12.64
CA LEU A 219 -16.01 -22.07 -13.82
C LEU A 219 -16.46 -23.53 -13.95
N PRO A 220 -17.06 -23.92 -15.09
CA PRO A 220 -17.28 -25.32 -15.43
C PRO A 220 -15.96 -26.10 -15.50
N SER A 221 -15.98 -27.41 -15.20
CA SER A 221 -14.76 -28.23 -15.08
C SER A 221 -13.95 -28.38 -16.37
N ASP A 222 -14.60 -28.20 -17.53
CA ASP A 222 -14.00 -28.21 -18.87
C ASP A 222 -13.40 -26.86 -19.29
N THR A 223 -13.54 -25.80 -18.48
CA THR A 223 -12.90 -24.51 -18.75
C THR A 223 -11.38 -24.62 -18.64
N THR A 224 -10.69 -24.26 -19.72
CA THR A 224 -9.22 -24.24 -19.80
C THR A 224 -8.65 -22.85 -20.02
N ALA A 225 -9.48 -21.84 -20.31
CA ALA A 225 -9.04 -20.45 -20.41
C ALA A 225 -10.17 -19.44 -20.12
N LEU A 226 -9.78 -18.19 -19.82
CA LEU A 226 -10.64 -17.02 -19.90
C LEU A 226 -10.28 -16.23 -21.17
N ARG A 227 -11.27 -16.02 -22.03
CA ARG A 227 -11.17 -15.07 -23.14
C ARG A 227 -11.53 -13.68 -22.64
N LEU A 228 -10.56 -12.77 -22.65
CA LEU A 228 -10.70 -11.37 -22.26
C LEU A 228 -10.77 -10.48 -23.50
N SER A 229 -11.95 -9.94 -23.80
CA SER A 229 -12.16 -8.99 -24.89
C SER A 229 -12.28 -7.57 -24.36
N TRP A 230 -11.68 -6.60 -25.04
CA TRP A 230 -11.78 -5.18 -24.70
C TRP A 230 -12.48 -4.43 -25.82
N SER A 231 -13.48 -3.59 -25.49
CA SER A 231 -14.24 -2.84 -26.50
C SER A 231 -13.38 -1.91 -27.36
N LEU A 232 -12.20 -1.49 -26.88
CA LEU A 232 -11.26 -0.66 -27.64
C LEU A 232 -10.32 -1.48 -28.54
N ARG A 233 -10.34 -2.82 -28.46
CA ARG A 233 -9.60 -3.75 -29.34
C ARG A 233 -10.54 -4.78 -29.97
N PRO A 234 -11.49 -4.36 -30.84
CA PRO A 234 -12.48 -5.26 -31.40
C PRO A 234 -11.81 -6.39 -32.21
N GLY A 235 -12.25 -7.63 -31.99
CA GLY A 235 -11.74 -8.82 -32.68
C GLY A 235 -10.38 -9.33 -32.19
N ALA A 236 -9.71 -8.66 -31.26
CA ALA A 236 -8.38 -9.03 -30.77
C ALA A 236 -8.40 -9.38 -29.27
N ALA A 237 -9.16 -10.41 -28.91
CA ALA A 237 -9.25 -10.88 -27.52
C ALA A 237 -7.93 -11.49 -27.04
N TYR A 238 -7.69 -11.38 -25.74
CA TYR A 238 -6.61 -12.08 -25.05
C TYR A 238 -7.12 -13.43 -24.54
N THR A 239 -6.24 -14.41 -24.47
CA THR A 239 -6.51 -15.72 -23.87
C THR A 239 -5.65 -15.85 -22.62
N ILE A 240 -6.30 -16.03 -21.47
CA ILE A 240 -5.66 -16.27 -20.18
C ILE A 240 -5.83 -17.76 -19.85
N PRO A 241 -4.76 -18.57 -19.90
CA PRO A 241 -4.85 -19.99 -19.56
C PRO A 241 -5.34 -20.17 -18.12
N VAL A 242 -6.23 -21.14 -17.90
CA VAL A 242 -6.78 -21.48 -16.59
C VAL A 242 -6.41 -22.91 -16.22
N THR A 243 -5.93 -23.09 -14.99
CA THR A 243 -5.79 -24.41 -14.37
C THR A 243 -6.66 -24.50 -13.14
N GLN A 244 -7.58 -25.46 -13.12
CA GLN A 244 -8.46 -25.73 -11.97
C GLN A 244 -7.83 -26.77 -11.04
N VAL A 245 -7.54 -26.37 -9.81
CA VAL A 245 -6.92 -27.19 -8.77
C VAL A 245 -8.01 -27.82 -7.93
N ALA A 246 -8.12 -29.15 -7.95
CA ALA A 246 -9.18 -29.87 -7.25
C ALA A 246 -9.06 -29.79 -5.72
N ALA A 247 -7.85 -29.98 -5.19
CA ALA A 247 -7.57 -30.02 -3.75
C ALA A 247 -6.34 -29.17 -3.42
N PRO A 248 -6.47 -27.83 -3.39
CA PRO A 248 -5.36 -26.96 -3.06
C PRO A 248 -4.96 -27.09 -1.58
N THR A 249 -3.66 -27.01 -1.30
CA THR A 249 -3.08 -27.15 0.06
C THR A 249 -3.59 -26.11 1.04
N TYR A 250 -3.78 -24.87 0.56
CA TYR A 250 -4.26 -23.74 1.36
C TYR A 250 -5.62 -23.25 0.86
N ALA A 251 -6.40 -22.63 1.76
CA ALA A 251 -7.60 -21.91 1.40
C ALA A 251 -7.28 -20.52 0.82
N TYR A 252 -8.28 -19.88 0.23
CA TYR A 252 -8.25 -18.45 -0.12
C TYR A 252 -8.25 -17.56 1.13
N GLY A 253 -8.08 -16.26 0.95
CA GLY A 253 -8.02 -15.25 1.99
C GLY A 253 -6.63 -15.10 2.61
N PHE A 254 -6.45 -14.06 3.41
CA PHE A 254 -5.17 -13.77 4.04
C PHE A 254 -5.38 -13.08 5.39
N SER A 255 -4.72 -13.59 6.42
CA SER A 255 -4.73 -13.01 7.75
C SER A 255 -3.33 -12.98 8.35
N ILE A 256 -3.11 -12.01 9.25
CA ILE A 256 -1.85 -11.79 9.93
C ILE A 256 -2.14 -11.81 11.42
N ASP A 257 -1.55 -12.76 12.12
CA ASP A 257 -1.57 -12.79 13.58
C ASP A 257 -0.29 -12.13 14.10
N VAL A 258 -0.44 -11.30 15.14
CA VAL A 258 0.67 -10.63 15.81
C VAL A 258 0.46 -10.68 17.31
N LYS A 259 1.52 -10.97 18.06
CA LYS A 259 1.50 -11.03 19.53
C LYS A 259 2.74 -10.37 20.10
N ALA A 260 2.59 -9.60 21.18
CA ALA A 260 3.71 -9.21 22.04
C ALA A 260 4.12 -10.40 22.93
N VAL A 261 5.39 -10.79 22.87
CA VAL A 261 5.93 -11.94 23.63
C VAL A 261 6.72 -11.51 24.86
N THR A 262 7.26 -10.28 24.88
CA THR A 262 7.74 -9.67 26.12
C THR A 262 6.53 -9.40 27.02
N PRO A 263 6.48 -9.89 28.26
CA PRO A 263 5.35 -9.59 29.16
C PRO A 263 5.38 -8.12 29.59
N PRO A 264 4.23 -7.44 29.69
CA PRO A 264 4.15 -6.15 30.35
C PRO A 264 4.39 -6.31 31.87
N ARG A 265 4.52 -5.19 32.57
CA ARG A 265 4.51 -5.15 34.03
C ARG A 265 3.16 -5.63 34.58
N ALA A 266 3.08 -5.83 35.89
CA ALA A 266 1.86 -6.29 36.56
C ALA A 266 0.64 -5.38 36.35
N ASP A 267 0.85 -4.09 36.08
CA ASP A 267 -0.21 -3.12 35.77
C ASP A 267 -0.67 -3.15 34.29
N GLY A 268 -0.13 -4.05 33.47
CA GLY A 268 -0.44 -4.18 32.05
C GLY A 268 0.32 -3.22 31.13
N THR A 269 1.28 -2.44 31.66
CA THR A 269 2.05 -1.45 30.89
C THR A 269 3.50 -1.88 30.65
N TYR A 270 4.13 -1.34 29.62
CA TYR A 270 5.59 -1.39 29.42
C TYR A 270 6.25 -0.12 29.99
N ALA A 271 7.49 -0.25 30.45
CA ALA A 271 8.29 0.93 30.82
C ALA A 271 8.78 1.68 29.59
N PRO A 272 8.90 3.02 29.64
CA PRO A 272 9.87 3.72 28.80
C PRO A 272 11.25 3.02 28.87
N GLY A 273 11.96 2.96 27.75
CA GLY A 273 13.22 2.21 27.63
C GLY A 273 13.10 0.69 27.52
N THR A 274 11.89 0.12 27.51
CA THR A 274 11.73 -1.35 27.38
C THR A 274 11.91 -1.82 25.95
N ALA A 275 12.68 -2.90 25.77
CA ALA A 275 12.69 -3.70 24.55
C ALA A 275 11.46 -4.63 24.51
N VAL A 276 10.56 -4.44 23.55
CA VAL A 276 9.34 -5.23 23.40
C VAL A 276 9.47 -6.11 22.17
N THR A 277 9.48 -7.42 22.38
CA THR A 277 9.55 -8.43 21.32
C THR A 277 8.14 -8.84 20.90
N PHE A 278 7.96 -9.04 19.60
CA PHE A 278 6.72 -9.49 18.98
C PHE A 278 6.98 -10.72 18.13
N GLN A 279 5.91 -11.45 17.84
CA GLN A 279 5.91 -12.61 16.95
C GLN A 279 4.76 -12.52 15.95
N LEU A 280 5.04 -12.98 14.73
CA LEU A 280 4.17 -13.00 13.57
C LEU A 280 3.77 -14.44 13.18
N ALA A 281 2.53 -14.62 12.73
CA ALA A 281 2.15 -15.76 11.90
C ALA A 281 1.26 -15.31 10.73
N LEU A 282 1.59 -15.74 9.51
CA LEU A 282 0.77 -15.55 8.32
C LEU A 282 -0.14 -16.75 8.12
N ARG A 283 -1.42 -16.50 7.82
CA ARG A 283 -2.44 -17.54 7.66
C ARG A 283 -3.34 -17.31 6.46
N ASP A 284 -3.91 -18.39 5.92
CA ASP A 284 -5.02 -18.30 4.97
C ASP A 284 -6.34 -17.90 5.67
N GLY A 285 -7.43 -17.79 4.90
CA GLY A 285 -8.76 -17.49 5.43
C GLY A 285 -9.36 -18.59 6.31
N ALA A 286 -8.90 -19.84 6.17
CA ALA A 286 -9.29 -20.95 7.04
C ALA A 286 -8.44 -21.01 8.33
N GLY A 287 -7.40 -20.19 8.45
CA GLY A 287 -6.50 -20.17 9.60
C GLY A 287 -5.27 -21.07 9.50
N THR A 288 -5.04 -21.72 8.37
CA THR A 288 -3.85 -22.55 8.15
C THR A 288 -2.62 -21.67 8.06
N ARG A 289 -1.55 -22.01 8.79
CA ARG A 289 -0.28 -21.28 8.75
C ARG A 289 0.38 -21.44 7.38
N LEU A 290 0.91 -20.35 6.82
CA LEU A 290 1.51 -20.29 5.48
C LEU A 290 3.02 -20.54 5.44
N HIS A 291 3.65 -20.78 6.59
CA HIS A 291 5.10 -20.94 6.74
C HIS A 291 5.43 -21.81 7.94
N ALA A 292 6.69 -22.24 8.08
CA ALA A 292 7.16 -22.95 9.26
C ALA A 292 7.10 -22.07 10.53
N GLU A 293 7.09 -22.69 11.70
CA GLU A 293 7.20 -21.93 12.95
C GLU A 293 8.60 -21.33 13.11
N GLY A 294 8.69 -20.10 13.63
CA GLY A 294 9.95 -19.39 13.88
C GLY A 294 10.58 -18.73 12.65
N GLY A 295 10.27 -19.18 11.43
CA GLY A 295 10.85 -18.64 10.20
C GLY A 295 9.81 -18.38 9.10
N LEU A 296 9.99 -17.30 8.36
CA LEU A 296 9.42 -17.11 7.03
C LEU A 296 10.42 -17.63 5.98
N PRO A 297 9.95 -18.01 4.77
CA PRO A 297 10.86 -18.36 3.68
C PRO A 297 11.77 -17.17 3.34
N SER A 298 12.96 -17.46 2.83
CA SER A 298 13.92 -16.46 2.35
C SER A 298 13.36 -15.65 1.16
N TYR A 299 14.03 -14.55 0.83
CA TYR A 299 13.62 -13.73 -0.30
C TYR A 299 13.66 -14.52 -1.62
N ASN A 300 14.71 -15.32 -1.82
CA ASN A 300 14.86 -16.12 -3.03
C ASN A 300 13.78 -17.19 -3.15
N GLU A 301 13.41 -17.86 -2.05
CA GLU A 301 12.32 -18.85 -2.04
C GLU A 301 10.95 -18.22 -2.38
N VAL A 302 10.69 -17.00 -1.91
CA VAL A 302 9.43 -16.28 -2.18
C VAL A 302 9.38 -15.69 -3.59
N THR A 303 10.46 -15.06 -4.02
CA THR A 303 10.47 -14.21 -5.24
C THR A 303 10.80 -15.01 -6.50
N PHE A 304 11.69 -16.00 -6.39
CA PHE A 304 12.19 -16.79 -7.51
C PHE A 304 11.92 -18.30 -7.36
N GLY A 305 11.49 -18.75 -6.19
CA GLY A 305 11.09 -20.12 -5.91
C GLY A 305 9.61 -20.41 -6.23
N GLN A 306 9.14 -21.59 -5.79
CA GLN A 306 7.78 -22.07 -6.07
C GLN A 306 6.69 -21.28 -5.32
N ASN A 307 7.00 -20.82 -4.09
CA ASN A 307 6.12 -20.01 -3.25
C ASN A 307 4.65 -20.47 -3.25
N GLU A 308 4.43 -21.77 -3.02
CA GLU A 308 3.10 -22.38 -3.00
C GLU A 308 2.08 -21.65 -2.10
N PRO A 309 2.44 -21.17 -0.89
CA PRO A 309 1.49 -20.48 -0.01
C PRO A 309 1.09 -19.09 -0.50
N GLY A 310 1.82 -18.51 -1.46
CA GLY A 310 1.53 -17.20 -2.03
C GLY A 310 2.01 -15.99 -1.20
N ILE A 311 2.95 -16.18 -0.28
CA ILE A 311 3.54 -15.10 0.54
C ILE A 311 4.21 -14.09 -0.39
N GLN A 312 4.19 -12.79 -0.08
CA GLN A 312 4.90 -11.80 -0.89
C GLN A 312 5.82 -10.93 -0.07
N TYR A 313 6.94 -10.54 -0.69
CA TYR A 313 7.89 -9.56 -0.19
C TYR A 313 8.01 -8.38 -1.14
N TYR A 314 8.81 -7.39 -0.74
CA TYR A 314 9.10 -6.21 -1.55
C TYR A 314 9.70 -6.57 -2.92
N ARG A 315 9.10 -6.08 -4.01
CA ARG A 315 9.60 -6.31 -5.38
C ARG A 315 9.84 -5.04 -6.19
N ALA A 316 9.61 -3.87 -5.60
CA ALA A 316 9.61 -2.60 -6.33
C ALA A 316 10.99 -2.01 -6.64
N PHE A 317 12.03 -2.85 -6.69
CA PHE A 317 13.33 -2.45 -7.23
C PHE A 317 13.20 -2.10 -8.72
N SER A 318 13.94 -1.08 -9.17
CA SER A 318 13.86 -0.54 -10.54
C SER A 318 14.12 -1.62 -11.61
N PHE A 319 14.95 -2.60 -11.30
CA PHE A 319 15.36 -3.69 -12.17
C PHE A 319 14.52 -4.98 -12.02
N ILE A 320 13.49 -4.99 -11.15
CA ILE A 320 12.57 -6.15 -10.99
C ILE A 320 11.15 -5.80 -11.44
N ASP A 321 10.45 -4.90 -10.72
CA ASP A 321 9.10 -4.46 -11.07
C ASP A 321 8.86 -3.04 -10.52
N PRO A 322 9.41 -1.99 -11.16
CA PRO A 322 9.39 -0.63 -10.62
C PRO A 322 7.97 -0.15 -10.36
N THR A 323 7.64 0.26 -9.14
CA THR A 323 6.32 0.83 -8.86
C THR A 323 6.37 2.34 -8.72
N THR A 324 5.21 2.99 -8.90
CA THR A 324 5.11 4.44 -8.86
C THR A 324 3.80 4.86 -8.20
N THR A 325 3.86 5.78 -7.24
CA THR A 325 2.65 6.36 -6.63
C THR A 325 1.76 6.94 -7.72
N TYR A 326 0.48 6.55 -7.71
CA TYR A 326 -0.53 6.85 -8.74
C TYR A 326 -0.27 6.23 -10.12
N TYR A 327 0.92 6.38 -10.69
CA TYR A 327 1.19 6.10 -12.10
C TYR A 327 1.49 4.65 -12.48
N ARG A 328 1.92 3.78 -11.56
CA ARG A 328 2.23 2.39 -11.92
C ARG A 328 2.10 1.41 -10.78
N ARG A 329 1.05 0.58 -10.82
CA ARG A 329 0.90 -0.72 -10.12
C ARG A 329 1.47 -0.75 -8.70
N LYS A 330 1.25 0.29 -7.89
CA LYS A 330 1.85 0.42 -6.54
C LYS A 330 1.50 -0.74 -5.61
N HIS A 331 0.37 -1.41 -5.84
CA HIS A 331 -0.04 -2.63 -5.15
C HIS A 331 0.91 -3.82 -5.34
N ARG A 332 1.71 -3.84 -6.41
CA ARG A 332 2.71 -4.86 -6.70
C ARG A 332 4.01 -4.68 -5.93
N GLU A 333 4.15 -3.58 -5.18
CA GLU A 333 5.24 -3.40 -4.22
C GLU A 333 5.26 -4.56 -3.21
N ARG A 334 4.08 -5.05 -2.79
CA ARG A 334 3.89 -6.29 -2.03
C ARG A 334 4.73 -6.42 -0.74
N MET A 335 5.10 -5.27 -0.17
CA MET A 335 5.94 -5.21 1.04
C MET A 335 5.25 -5.85 2.24
N LEU A 336 5.92 -6.83 2.87
CA LEU A 336 5.61 -7.31 4.22
C LEU A 336 6.47 -6.51 5.20
N MET A 337 5.83 -5.80 6.13
CA MET A 337 6.55 -4.98 7.10
C MET A 337 5.75 -4.79 8.39
N THR A 338 6.45 -4.38 9.43
CA THR A 338 5.92 -4.01 10.74
C THR A 338 6.31 -2.57 11.07
N GLN A 339 5.51 -1.91 11.91
CA GLN A 339 5.83 -0.60 12.49
C GLN A 339 5.36 -0.52 13.95
N ILE A 340 5.96 0.37 14.73
CA ILE A 340 5.41 0.88 16.00
C ILE A 340 5.34 2.41 15.91
N ILE A 341 4.24 3.00 16.39
CA ILE A 341 4.08 4.46 16.49
C ILE A 341 3.33 4.84 17.76
N GLY A 342 3.77 5.91 18.43
CA GLY A 342 3.02 6.45 19.56
C GLY A 342 3.72 7.57 20.35
N PRO A 343 3.06 8.02 21.44
CA PRO A 343 1.75 7.55 21.89
C PRO A 343 0.61 8.08 21.00
N ALA A 344 -0.57 7.45 21.02
CA ALA A 344 -1.62 7.63 20.02
C ALA A 344 -2.10 9.09 19.90
N GLN A 345 -2.22 9.79 21.02
CA GLN A 345 -2.60 11.20 21.11
C GLN A 345 -1.62 12.17 20.44
N ARG A 346 -0.40 11.71 20.11
CA ARG A 346 0.63 12.49 19.44
C ARG A 346 0.78 12.16 17.95
N ILE A 347 0.05 11.15 17.46
CA ILE A 347 0.23 10.67 16.07
C ILE A 347 -0.03 11.80 15.07
N GLN A 348 1.00 12.07 14.28
CA GLN A 348 1.01 13.06 13.21
C GLN A 348 1.92 12.58 12.07
N PRO A 349 1.88 13.22 10.88
CA PRO A 349 2.80 12.89 9.80
C PRO A 349 4.26 13.06 10.22
N ILE A 350 5.06 12.02 10.00
CA ILE A 350 6.51 12.01 10.20
C ILE A 350 7.18 12.84 9.10
N ARG A 351 8.20 13.62 9.48
CA ARG A 351 8.95 14.52 8.59
C ARG A 351 10.43 14.19 8.58
N SER A 352 10.89 13.39 9.53
CA SER A 352 12.20 12.78 9.51
C SER A 352 12.37 11.88 8.29
N ILE A 353 13.36 12.24 7.46
CA ILE A 353 13.76 11.44 6.32
C ILE A 353 14.70 10.35 6.84
N VAL A 354 14.40 9.09 6.51
CA VAL A 354 15.33 7.98 6.74
C VAL A 354 16.20 7.83 5.51
N ASP A 355 17.50 8.08 5.69
CA ASP A 355 18.48 7.97 4.62
C ASP A 355 18.65 6.52 4.16
N LEU A 356 19.03 6.36 2.89
CA LEU A 356 19.25 5.05 2.27
C LEU A 356 20.28 4.21 3.05
N ASP A 357 21.30 4.83 3.64
CA ASP A 357 22.32 4.13 4.42
C ASP A 357 21.74 3.37 5.63
N ALA A 358 20.62 3.84 6.20
CA ALA A 358 19.94 3.13 7.28
C ALA A 358 19.34 1.79 6.82
N PHE A 359 19.11 1.61 5.51
CA PHE A 359 18.64 0.36 4.92
C PHE A 359 19.77 -0.62 4.60
N PHE A 360 21.02 -0.16 4.63
CA PHE A 360 22.21 -0.99 4.49
C PHE A 360 22.94 -1.23 5.81
N GLY A 361 22.57 -0.47 6.85
CA GLY A 361 23.15 -0.58 8.18
C GLY A 361 22.94 -1.96 8.83
N PRO A 362 23.62 -2.22 9.95
CA PRO A 362 23.55 -3.53 10.62
C PRO A 362 22.19 -3.80 11.27
N ASP A 363 21.39 -2.76 11.52
CA ASP A 363 20.16 -2.86 12.31
C ASP A 363 18.99 -3.41 11.49
N ASP A 364 18.27 -4.39 12.06
CA ASP A 364 17.06 -4.94 11.45
C ASP A 364 15.87 -3.97 11.52
N VAL A 365 15.88 -3.08 12.53
CA VAL A 365 14.83 -2.09 12.82
C VAL A 365 15.37 -0.68 12.62
N GLN A 366 14.59 0.18 11.97
CA GLN A 366 14.97 1.57 11.70
C GLN A 366 14.04 2.53 12.45
N SER A 367 14.63 3.54 13.09
CA SER A 367 13.91 4.67 13.67
C SER A 367 13.52 5.66 12.57
N ILE A 368 12.21 5.85 12.39
CA ILE A 368 11.62 6.74 11.39
C ILE A 368 11.07 8.02 12.00
N GLY A 369 10.73 8.04 13.29
CA GLY A 369 10.22 9.22 13.98
C GLY A 369 10.76 9.31 15.40
N THR A 370 11.08 10.52 15.85
CA THR A 370 11.52 10.81 17.22
C THR A 370 10.64 11.87 17.87
N LEU A 371 10.51 11.83 19.19
CA LEU A 371 9.71 12.82 19.92
C LEU A 371 10.27 14.23 19.74
N GLU A 372 11.59 14.38 19.72
CA GLU A 372 12.29 15.66 19.64
C GLU A 372 12.09 16.34 18.28
N ARG A 373 12.11 15.56 17.18
CA ARG A 373 12.04 16.11 15.82
C ARG A 373 10.63 16.07 15.24
N ASP A 374 9.92 14.98 15.44
CA ASP A 374 8.62 14.73 14.82
C ASP A 374 7.45 14.92 15.79
N GLY A 375 7.72 15.05 17.09
CA GLY A 375 6.68 15.09 18.12
C GLY A 375 5.96 13.75 18.31
N VAL A 376 6.46 12.68 17.69
CA VAL A 376 5.93 11.31 17.77
C VAL A 376 7.08 10.32 17.59
N TYR A 377 7.08 9.25 18.38
CA TYR A 377 8.03 8.17 18.21
C TYR A 377 7.52 7.16 17.17
N ALA A 378 8.40 6.70 16.29
CA ALA A 378 8.11 5.59 15.40
C ALA A 378 9.34 4.78 14.97
N GLN A 379 9.17 3.47 14.86
CA GLN A 379 10.14 2.54 14.26
C GLN A 379 9.45 1.63 13.26
N PHE A 380 10.21 1.04 12.33
CA PHE A 380 9.72 0.01 11.42
C PHE A 380 10.77 -1.07 11.15
N GLN A 381 10.30 -2.19 10.60
CA GLN A 381 11.14 -3.24 10.03
C GLN A 381 10.41 -3.89 8.85
N THR A 382 11.13 -4.19 7.77
CA THR A 382 10.63 -5.06 6.68
C THR A 382 10.86 -6.54 6.99
N PHE A 383 10.14 -7.42 6.30
CA PHE A 383 10.44 -8.85 6.26
C PHE A 383 10.73 -9.25 4.81
N PRO A 384 11.95 -9.73 4.49
CA PRO A 384 13.16 -9.74 5.30
C PRO A 384 13.56 -8.35 5.83
N PRO A 385 14.35 -8.25 6.93
CA PRO A 385 14.91 -6.99 7.41
C PRO A 385 15.60 -6.18 6.30
N ALA A 386 15.56 -4.85 6.40
CA ALA A 386 15.96 -3.95 5.33
C ALA A 386 17.39 -4.19 4.85
N ASN A 387 18.32 -4.37 5.79
CA ASN A 387 19.73 -4.73 5.55
C ASN A 387 19.92 -5.96 4.67
N LYS A 388 19.08 -7.00 4.84
CA LYS A 388 19.10 -8.23 4.04
C LYS A 388 18.38 -8.06 2.70
N LEU A 389 17.26 -7.33 2.71
CA LEU A 389 16.44 -7.08 1.53
C LEU A 389 17.14 -6.17 0.52
N PHE A 390 17.60 -5.00 0.96
CA PHE A 390 18.34 -4.05 0.14
C PHE A 390 19.80 -4.49 -0.03
N GLY A 391 20.42 -5.07 0.99
CA GLY A 391 21.76 -5.65 0.85
C GLY A 391 21.82 -6.78 -0.17
N GLY A 392 20.85 -7.69 -0.21
CA GLY A 392 20.79 -8.73 -1.25
C GLY A 392 20.53 -8.19 -2.66
N ALA A 393 19.93 -6.99 -2.77
CA ALA A 393 19.64 -6.34 -4.04
C ALA A 393 20.86 -5.60 -4.64
N PHE A 394 21.66 -4.94 -3.79
CA PHE A 394 22.78 -4.09 -4.20
C PHE A 394 24.16 -4.69 -3.94
N PHE A 395 24.26 -5.64 -3.01
CA PHE A 395 25.48 -6.32 -2.58
C PHE A 395 25.25 -7.85 -2.57
N PRO A 396 24.97 -8.47 -3.73
CA PRO A 396 24.54 -9.88 -3.82
C PRO A 396 25.56 -10.87 -3.21
N GLU A 397 26.84 -10.50 -3.15
CA GLU A 397 27.90 -11.26 -2.48
C GLU A 397 27.66 -11.45 -0.97
N THR A 398 26.86 -10.59 -0.34
CA THR A 398 26.45 -10.70 1.07
C THR A 398 25.40 -11.77 1.31
N LYS A 399 24.78 -12.31 0.24
CA LYS A 399 23.73 -13.34 0.29
C LYS A 399 22.52 -12.96 1.15
N GLY A 400 22.21 -11.67 1.24
CA GLY A 400 21.06 -11.16 2.01
C GLY A 400 19.72 -11.81 1.63
N TRP A 401 19.53 -12.15 0.34
CA TRP A 401 18.31 -12.78 -0.15
C TRP A 401 18.16 -14.28 0.18
N ASP A 402 19.23 -14.95 0.58
CA ASP A 402 19.22 -16.34 1.08
C ASP A 402 19.12 -16.40 2.61
N ALA A 403 19.25 -15.25 3.29
CA ALA A 403 19.29 -15.21 4.74
C ALA A 403 17.93 -15.65 5.35
N PRO A 404 17.96 -16.40 6.46
CA PRO A 404 16.74 -16.73 7.20
C PRO A 404 15.99 -15.48 7.65
N VAL A 405 14.66 -15.55 7.56
CA VAL A 405 13.76 -14.47 7.95
C VAL A 405 13.04 -14.87 9.24
N SER A 406 13.37 -14.20 10.34
CA SER A 406 12.73 -14.44 11.64
C SER A 406 11.27 -13.99 11.64
N THR A 407 10.39 -14.77 12.26
CA THR A 407 9.02 -14.35 12.57
C THR A 407 8.92 -13.47 13.81
N SER A 408 10.03 -13.28 14.52
CA SER A 408 10.12 -12.48 15.74
C SER A 408 11.00 -11.25 15.52
N TRP A 409 10.58 -10.12 16.08
CA TRP A 409 11.32 -8.86 16.04
C TRP A 409 11.15 -8.09 17.35
N THR A 410 12.01 -7.11 17.61
CA THR A 410 11.99 -6.33 18.85
C THR A 410 12.04 -4.85 18.56
N TYR A 411 11.11 -4.10 19.13
CA TYR A 411 11.18 -2.64 19.14
C TYR A 411 11.75 -2.14 20.45
N GLN A 412 12.59 -1.10 20.36
CA GLN A 412 13.17 -0.45 21.53
C GLN A 412 12.38 0.81 21.84
N LEU A 413 11.53 0.78 22.88
CA LEU A 413 10.85 1.99 23.33
C LEU A 413 11.90 3.01 23.80
N PRO A 414 11.75 4.31 23.48
CA PRO A 414 12.71 5.31 23.91
C PRO A 414 12.64 5.50 25.43
N GLU A 415 13.75 5.89 26.05
CA GLU A 415 13.81 6.12 27.50
C GLU A 415 12.86 7.23 27.96
N ASN A 416 12.61 8.21 27.08
CA ASN A 416 11.67 9.30 27.30
C ASN A 416 10.29 9.06 26.65
N ALA A 417 9.90 7.79 26.41
CA ALA A 417 8.59 7.46 25.88
C ALA A 417 7.47 8.10 26.72
N GLU A 418 6.65 8.96 26.09
CA GLU A 418 5.50 9.56 26.74
C GLU A 418 4.44 8.47 27.07
N PRO A 419 3.73 8.56 28.21
CA PRO A 419 2.69 7.60 28.56
C PRO A 419 1.51 7.55 27.58
N GLY A 420 0.96 6.36 27.36
CA GLY A 420 -0.27 6.12 26.60
C GLY A 420 -0.23 4.89 25.69
N THR A 421 -1.15 4.84 24.73
CA THR A 421 -1.29 3.76 23.75
C THR A 421 -0.28 3.88 22.61
N TYR A 422 0.43 2.82 22.28
CA TYR A 422 1.27 2.72 21.08
C TYR A 422 0.67 1.69 20.13
N LEU A 423 0.68 1.99 18.84
CA LEU A 423 0.12 1.14 17.80
C LEU A 423 1.24 0.35 17.12
N VAL A 424 1.19 -0.97 17.22
CA VAL A 424 2.08 -1.85 16.45
C VAL A 424 1.28 -2.46 15.31
N THR A 425 1.72 -2.24 14.08
CA THR A 425 0.99 -2.67 12.88
C THR A 425 1.87 -3.50 11.97
N VAL A 426 1.38 -4.66 11.56
CA VAL A 426 1.96 -5.46 10.49
C VAL A 426 1.06 -5.36 9.26
N LYS A 427 1.65 -5.15 8.08
CA LYS A 427 0.94 -5.20 6.80
C LYS A 427 1.63 -6.15 5.85
N GLY A 428 0.87 -6.80 4.97
CA GLY A 428 1.39 -7.65 3.93
C GLY A 428 0.40 -7.86 2.80
N ARG A 429 0.77 -8.72 1.86
CA ARG A 429 -0.08 -9.12 0.73
C ARG A 429 0.12 -10.60 0.40
N ARG A 430 -0.94 -11.26 -0.07
CA ARG A 430 -0.90 -12.64 -0.55
C ARG A 430 -1.43 -12.73 -1.96
N VAL A 431 -0.72 -13.47 -2.81
CA VAL A 431 -1.17 -13.83 -4.16
C VAL A 431 -1.32 -15.34 -4.22
N TYR A 432 -2.54 -15.84 -4.31
CA TYR A 432 -2.80 -17.27 -4.23
C TYR A 432 -3.98 -17.67 -5.12
N LEU A 433 -3.76 -18.63 -6.02
CA LEU A 433 -4.79 -19.17 -6.93
C LEU A 433 -5.68 -18.08 -7.56
N GLY A 434 -5.04 -17.04 -8.11
CA GLY A 434 -5.72 -15.96 -8.82
C GLY A 434 -6.27 -14.84 -7.93
N GLU A 435 -6.27 -15.01 -6.60
CA GLU A 435 -6.61 -13.97 -5.64
C GLU A 435 -5.37 -13.11 -5.33
N ASP A 436 -5.54 -11.79 -5.20
CA ASP A 436 -4.48 -10.84 -4.85
C ASP A 436 -4.95 -9.86 -3.77
N VAL A 437 -4.79 -10.24 -2.49
CA VAL A 437 -5.43 -9.58 -1.35
C VAL A 437 -4.42 -9.03 -0.33
N PRO A 438 -4.58 -7.77 0.11
CA PRO A 438 -3.80 -7.23 1.21
C PRO A 438 -4.39 -7.66 2.57
N ALA A 439 -3.57 -7.63 3.61
CA ALA A 439 -4.04 -7.73 4.99
C ALA A 439 -3.16 -6.89 5.92
N SER A 440 -3.76 -6.45 7.03
CA SER A 440 -3.02 -5.83 8.13
C SER A 440 -3.58 -6.26 9.47
N ARG A 441 -2.74 -6.13 10.51
CA ARG A 441 -3.12 -6.31 11.91
C ARG A 441 -2.49 -5.21 12.72
N THR A 442 -3.30 -4.48 13.48
CA THR A 442 -2.83 -3.51 14.47
C THR A 442 -3.14 -4.03 15.86
N LEU A 443 -2.16 -4.00 16.75
CA LEU A 443 -2.31 -4.20 18.18
C LEU A 443 -1.99 -2.91 18.92
N GLU A 444 -2.57 -2.78 20.10
CA GLU A 444 -2.30 -1.69 21.03
C GLU A 444 -1.44 -2.23 22.16
N ILE A 445 -0.37 -1.52 22.52
CA ILE A 445 0.35 -1.72 23.78
C ILE A 445 0.26 -0.46 24.62
N GLN A 446 0.26 -0.61 25.94
CA GLN A 446 0.25 0.51 26.87
C GLN A 446 1.67 0.76 27.39
N VAL A 447 2.11 2.03 27.37
CA VAL A 447 3.44 2.43 27.87
C VAL A 447 3.24 3.46 28.97
N GLY A 448 3.84 3.23 30.14
CA GLY A 448 3.84 4.16 31.28
C GLY A 448 2.50 4.47 31.95
N SER A 449 1.36 4.22 31.31
CA SER A 449 0.01 4.41 31.84
C SER A 449 -0.92 3.32 31.30
N PRO A 450 -1.82 2.74 32.13
CA PRO A 450 -2.84 1.81 31.66
C PRO A 450 -4.01 2.51 30.93
N GLU A 451 -4.08 3.84 31.00
CA GLU A 451 -5.12 4.62 30.35
C GLU A 451 -4.93 4.64 28.83
N ARG A 452 -5.91 4.08 28.11
CA ARG A 452 -5.92 4.05 26.66
C ARG A 452 -6.07 5.47 26.09
N THR A 453 -5.05 5.93 25.37
CA THR A 453 -5.10 7.17 24.59
C THR A 453 -5.53 6.93 23.14
N GLN A 454 -5.98 7.97 22.44
CA GLN A 454 -6.49 7.89 21.05
C GLN A 454 -5.90 9.00 20.17
N ALA A 455 -5.78 8.74 18.87
CA ALA A 455 -5.30 9.73 17.90
C ALA A 455 -6.36 10.78 17.57
N THR A 456 -5.97 12.04 17.58
CA THR A 456 -6.80 13.15 17.09
C THR A 456 -6.54 13.36 15.60
N LEU A 457 -7.41 12.79 14.76
CA LEU A 457 -7.30 12.92 13.31
C LEU A 457 -7.82 14.29 12.87
N THR A 458 -6.99 15.07 12.18
CA THR A 458 -7.34 16.41 11.67
C THR A 458 -7.91 16.38 10.25
N THR A 459 -8.04 15.19 9.67
CA THR A 459 -8.58 14.95 8.33
C THR A 459 -9.77 14.00 8.38
N GLY A 460 -10.67 14.09 7.42
CA GLY A 460 -11.94 13.37 7.29
C GLY A 460 -12.88 14.13 6.35
N SER A 461 -14.00 13.59 5.87
CA SER A 461 -14.67 12.32 6.16
C SER A 461 -14.47 11.32 5.00
N CYS A 462 -13.34 10.61 4.94
CA CYS A 462 -12.93 9.82 3.77
C CYS A 462 -14.00 8.85 3.23
N ARG A 463 -14.84 8.28 4.11
CA ARG A 463 -15.90 7.31 3.77
C ARG A 463 -17.00 7.88 2.86
N THR A 464 -17.11 9.22 2.73
CA THR A 464 -18.05 9.85 1.80
C THR A 464 -17.74 9.49 0.34
N CYS A 465 -16.46 9.29 0.01
CA CYS A 465 -16.00 8.90 -1.33
C CYS A 465 -15.43 7.47 -1.37
N HIS A 466 -14.93 6.97 -0.24
CA HIS A 466 -14.34 5.64 -0.10
C HIS A 466 -15.38 4.62 0.39
N ASN A 467 -16.26 4.23 -0.52
CA ASN A 467 -17.31 3.23 -0.33
C ASN A 467 -17.48 2.39 -1.60
N GLN A 468 -18.27 1.32 -1.51
CA GLN A 468 -18.67 0.44 -2.62
C GLN A 468 -17.47 -0.12 -3.40
N GLY A 469 -16.54 -0.80 -2.75
CA GLY A 469 -15.26 -1.24 -3.34
C GLY A 469 -14.10 -0.26 -3.11
N GLY A 470 -14.41 0.87 -2.46
CA GLY A 470 -13.49 1.97 -2.16
C GLY A 470 -13.04 2.05 -0.72
N GLU A 471 -13.57 1.22 0.17
CA GLU A 471 -13.37 1.24 1.61
C GLU A 471 -11.91 0.98 1.97
N PHE A 472 -11.33 1.69 2.93
CA PHE A 472 -9.92 1.52 3.34
C PHE A 472 -9.58 0.11 3.86
N ALA A 473 -10.58 -0.66 4.32
CA ALA A 473 -10.39 -2.06 4.68
C ALA A 473 -10.24 -2.98 3.44
N GLN A 474 -10.62 -2.52 2.26
CA GLN A 474 -10.51 -3.24 0.98
C GLN A 474 -9.40 -2.65 0.09
N VAL A 475 -9.38 -1.32 -0.01
CA VAL A 475 -8.34 -0.56 -0.70
C VAL A 475 -7.11 -0.40 0.20
N LEU A 476 -5.98 0.04 -0.35
CA LEU A 476 -4.70 0.16 0.38
C LEU A 476 -4.17 -1.20 0.86
N HIS A 477 -3.85 -1.32 2.15
CA HIS A 477 -3.21 -2.47 2.76
C HIS A 477 -4.17 -3.26 3.67
N GLY A 478 -5.48 -3.16 3.44
CA GLY A 478 -6.49 -3.76 4.31
C GLY A 478 -6.43 -3.17 5.72
N ASN A 479 -6.28 -1.86 5.82
CA ASN A 479 -6.12 -1.12 7.08
C ASN A 479 -6.98 0.14 7.06
N ASP A 480 -8.00 0.18 7.92
CA ASP A 480 -8.85 1.35 8.10
C ASP A 480 -8.44 2.24 9.30
N ASN A 481 -7.45 1.80 10.08
CA ASN A 481 -6.86 2.62 11.14
C ASN A 481 -5.89 3.65 10.54
N ARG A 482 -6.40 4.85 10.28
CA ARG A 482 -5.65 5.95 9.68
C ARG A 482 -4.44 6.41 10.52
N ALA A 483 -4.50 6.22 11.85
CA ALA A 483 -3.39 6.58 12.73
C ALA A 483 -2.18 5.66 12.52
N ALA A 484 -2.43 4.39 12.19
CA ALA A 484 -1.38 3.41 11.88
C ALA A 484 -0.69 3.64 10.52
N CYS A 485 -1.21 4.53 9.67
CA CYS A 485 -0.62 4.81 8.36
C CYS A 485 0.69 5.62 8.47
N ALA A 486 0.80 6.53 9.44
CA ALA A 486 1.84 7.57 9.44
C ALA A 486 3.27 7.02 9.49
N ALA A 487 3.50 5.91 10.20
CA ALA A 487 4.82 5.30 10.30
C ALA A 487 5.24 4.56 9.01
N CYS A 488 4.35 3.74 8.45
CA CYS A 488 4.59 3.09 7.15
C CYS A 488 4.73 4.10 6.00
N HIS A 489 4.25 5.33 6.21
CA HIS A 489 4.31 6.44 5.27
C HIS A 489 5.16 7.56 5.86
N ALA A 490 6.42 7.25 6.19
CA ALA A 490 7.47 8.21 6.49
C ALA A 490 8.24 8.56 5.19
N PRO A 491 8.95 9.70 5.12
CA PRO A 491 9.79 10.00 3.98
C PRO A 491 11.06 9.14 4.01
N LEU A 492 11.36 8.49 2.88
CA LEU A 492 12.54 7.64 2.72
C LEU A 492 13.48 8.27 1.69
N GLY A 493 14.79 8.14 1.86
CA GLY A 493 15.78 8.73 0.97
C GLY A 493 15.65 8.31 -0.50
N PHE A 494 15.02 7.16 -0.77
CA PHE A 494 14.74 6.63 -2.12
C PHE A 494 13.25 6.69 -2.51
N GLU A 495 12.38 7.16 -1.61
CA GLU A 495 10.94 7.29 -1.81
C GLU A 495 10.45 8.51 -1.01
N LEU A 496 10.86 9.70 -1.43
CA LEU A 496 10.53 10.95 -0.73
C LEU A 496 9.02 11.20 -0.76
N GLU A 497 8.27 10.65 -1.71
CA GLU A 497 6.82 10.67 -1.72
C GLU A 497 6.18 9.72 -0.69
N GLY A 498 6.97 9.03 0.14
CA GLY A 498 6.55 8.22 1.28
C GLY A 498 5.39 8.79 2.12
N PRO A 499 5.47 10.08 2.56
CA PRO A 499 4.54 10.66 3.50
C PRO A 499 3.08 10.64 3.07
N ILE A 500 2.20 10.28 4.01
CA ILE A 500 0.77 10.15 3.72
C ILE A 500 0.16 11.47 3.22
N VAL A 501 0.66 12.61 3.73
CA VAL A 501 0.26 13.95 3.27
C VAL A 501 0.62 14.18 1.80
N VAL A 502 1.81 13.75 1.36
CA VAL A 502 2.24 13.88 -0.05
C VAL A 502 1.43 12.93 -0.93
N ARG A 503 1.34 11.64 -0.57
CA ARG A 503 0.62 10.65 -1.40
C ARG A 503 -0.86 10.98 -1.55
N THR A 504 -1.51 11.41 -0.47
CA THR A 504 -2.95 11.71 -0.50
C THR A 504 -3.23 12.86 -1.44
N HIS A 505 -2.51 13.97 -1.31
CA HIS A 505 -2.63 15.10 -2.23
C HIS A 505 -2.29 14.72 -3.67
N PHE A 506 -1.20 13.97 -3.89
CA PHE A 506 -0.77 13.57 -5.22
C PHE A 506 -1.81 12.69 -5.94
N ILE A 507 -2.32 11.66 -5.26
CA ILE A 507 -3.31 10.74 -5.84
C ILE A 507 -4.60 11.49 -6.22
N HIS A 508 -5.10 12.36 -5.35
CA HIS A 508 -6.36 13.06 -5.60
C HIS A 508 -6.22 14.21 -6.60
N SER A 509 -5.08 14.91 -6.61
CA SER A 509 -4.84 15.99 -7.58
C SER A 509 -4.67 15.48 -9.01
N ARG A 510 -4.07 14.29 -9.19
CA ARG A 510 -3.89 13.67 -10.52
C ARG A 510 -5.12 12.88 -10.98
N SER A 511 -6.05 12.55 -10.08
CA SER A 511 -7.27 11.82 -10.42
C SER A 511 -8.38 12.75 -10.91
N ASP A 512 -8.87 12.53 -12.13
CA ASP A 512 -10.06 13.22 -12.65
C ASP A 512 -11.36 12.58 -12.18
N ARG A 513 -11.23 11.49 -11.41
CA ARG A 513 -12.32 10.79 -10.72
C ARG A 513 -12.49 11.23 -9.25
N PHE A 514 -11.87 12.34 -8.84
CA PHE A 514 -12.07 12.92 -7.52
C PHE A 514 -13.39 13.69 -7.48
N ASP A 515 -14.28 13.34 -6.56
CA ASP A 515 -15.68 13.82 -6.52
C ASP A 515 -15.87 15.22 -5.92
N ALA A 516 -14.80 16.01 -5.77
CA ALA A 516 -14.82 17.37 -5.23
C ALA A 516 -13.82 18.29 -5.98
N PRO A 517 -13.99 19.62 -5.92
CA PRO A 517 -12.96 20.55 -6.38
C PRO A 517 -11.63 20.30 -5.68
N LYS A 518 -10.53 20.23 -6.43
CA LYS A 518 -9.21 19.83 -5.90
C LYS A 518 -8.63 20.87 -4.94
N GLU A 519 -9.05 22.13 -5.10
CA GLU A 519 -8.72 23.26 -4.25
C GLU A 519 -9.52 23.30 -2.94
N GLN A 520 -10.64 22.57 -2.84
CA GLN A 520 -11.51 22.59 -1.66
C GLN A 520 -10.95 21.73 -0.54
N CYS A 521 -10.00 22.28 0.22
CA CYS A 521 -9.35 21.61 1.35
C CYS A 521 -10.35 21.06 2.38
N SER A 522 -11.45 21.77 2.64
CA SER A 522 -12.50 21.35 3.59
C SER A 522 -13.24 20.07 3.20
N SER A 523 -13.04 19.53 1.98
CA SER A 523 -13.49 18.18 1.61
C SER A 523 -12.75 17.07 2.37
N CYS A 524 -11.54 17.35 2.87
CA CYS A 524 -10.69 16.38 3.56
C CYS A 524 -10.10 16.88 4.88
N HIS A 525 -9.94 18.19 5.06
CA HIS A 525 -9.45 18.81 6.28
C HIS A 525 -10.62 19.17 7.19
N LEU A 526 -10.52 18.81 8.48
CA LEU A 526 -11.60 19.04 9.45
C LEU A 526 -11.54 20.43 10.09
N THR A 527 -10.38 21.10 10.03
CA THR A 527 -10.17 22.44 10.60
C THR A 527 -9.24 23.27 9.73
N GLN A 528 -9.31 24.60 9.86
CA GLN A 528 -8.44 25.52 9.13
C GLN A 528 -6.96 25.31 9.49
N GLU A 529 -6.65 25.11 10.76
CA GLU A 529 -5.28 24.93 11.28
C GLU A 529 -4.58 23.75 10.61
N SER A 530 -5.33 22.71 10.26
CA SER A 530 -4.79 21.51 9.60
C SER A 530 -4.26 21.78 8.19
N THR A 531 -4.57 22.94 7.60
CA THR A 531 -4.07 23.38 6.28
C THR A 531 -2.90 24.36 6.36
N GLN A 532 -2.56 24.86 7.55
CA GLN A 532 -1.65 26.01 7.71
C GLN A 532 -0.16 25.64 7.67
N ARG A 533 0.17 24.35 7.78
CA ARG A 533 1.56 23.91 7.63
C ARG A 533 1.92 23.81 6.14
N THR A 534 2.61 24.82 5.63
CA THR A 534 3.10 24.84 4.26
C THR A 534 4.53 24.31 4.16
N SER A 535 4.77 23.44 3.18
CA SER A 535 6.10 22.97 2.77
C SER A 535 6.10 22.72 1.27
N LYS A 536 7.27 22.74 0.65
CA LYS A 536 7.44 22.44 -0.79
C LYS A 536 6.80 21.08 -1.12
N ALA A 537 7.02 20.06 -0.28
CA ALA A 537 6.44 18.73 -0.44
C ALA A 537 4.90 18.72 -0.35
N ALA A 538 4.31 19.41 0.61
CA ALA A 538 2.86 19.46 0.76
C ALA A 538 2.19 20.21 -0.40
N CYS A 539 2.77 21.34 -0.82
CA CYS A 539 2.20 22.18 -1.88
C CYS A 539 2.38 21.56 -3.27
N LEU A 540 3.58 21.09 -3.61
CA LEU A 540 3.89 20.59 -4.96
C LEU A 540 3.40 19.16 -5.22
N SER A 541 2.96 18.46 -4.17
CA SER A 541 2.15 17.26 -4.35
C SER A 541 0.82 17.54 -5.09
N CYS A 542 0.36 18.81 -5.11
CA CYS A 542 -0.76 19.27 -5.94
C CYS A 542 -0.30 20.18 -7.09
N HIS A 543 0.49 21.21 -6.78
CA HIS A 543 0.90 22.22 -7.77
C HIS A 543 1.99 21.70 -8.70
N LYS A 544 1.82 21.92 -10.02
CA LYS A 544 2.80 21.54 -11.05
C LYS A 544 3.78 22.67 -11.41
N SER A 545 3.56 23.86 -10.87
CA SER A 545 4.39 25.05 -11.10
C SER A 545 4.26 26.02 -9.92
N TYR A 546 5.23 26.93 -9.79
CA TYR A 546 5.14 28.12 -8.94
C TYR A 546 5.79 29.31 -9.67
N PRO A 547 5.58 30.56 -9.22
CA PRO A 547 6.10 31.75 -9.88
C PRO A 547 7.63 31.78 -9.96
N ASP A 548 8.20 32.53 -10.92
CA ASP A 548 9.65 32.68 -11.09
C ASP A 548 10.37 33.14 -9.82
N SER A 549 9.72 33.97 -8.99
CA SER A 549 10.25 34.38 -7.68
C SER A 549 10.48 33.21 -6.70
N HIS A 550 9.72 32.13 -6.84
CA HIS A 550 9.97 30.89 -6.08
C HIS A 550 11.09 30.07 -6.72
N VAL A 551 11.24 30.10 -8.04
CA VAL A 551 12.39 29.47 -8.73
C VAL A 551 13.70 30.10 -8.26
N GLU A 552 13.76 31.43 -8.25
CA GLU A 552 14.92 32.20 -7.79
C GLU A 552 15.29 31.88 -6.33
N LYS A 553 14.28 31.66 -5.47
CA LYS A 553 14.47 31.46 -4.04
C LYS A 553 14.70 29.99 -3.62
N PHE A 554 14.06 29.04 -4.31
CA PHE A 554 13.97 27.64 -3.88
C PHE A 554 14.48 26.63 -4.93
N GLY A 555 15.09 27.12 -6.02
CA GLY A 555 15.49 26.31 -7.17
C GLY A 555 14.29 25.93 -8.05
N PRO A 556 14.47 25.16 -9.13
CA PRO A 556 13.37 24.65 -9.95
C PRO A 556 12.60 23.50 -9.27
N ILE A 557 11.52 23.08 -9.92
CA ILE A 557 10.81 21.84 -9.56
C ILE A 557 11.57 20.66 -10.17
N GLU A 558 12.16 19.82 -9.32
CA GLU A 558 12.98 18.67 -9.74
C GLU A 558 12.29 17.32 -9.52
N SER A 559 11.26 17.29 -8.68
CA SER A 559 10.43 16.11 -8.41
C SER A 559 8.96 16.46 -8.56
N MET A 560 8.21 15.64 -9.29
CA MET A 560 6.75 15.82 -9.42
C MET A 560 6.00 15.60 -8.11
N TYR A 561 6.61 14.87 -7.16
CA TYR A 561 5.97 14.51 -5.90
C TYR A 561 6.17 15.57 -4.82
N VAL A 562 7.41 15.98 -4.64
CA VAL A 562 7.81 16.84 -3.50
C VAL A 562 8.46 18.13 -3.96
N GLY A 563 8.61 18.34 -5.27
CA GLY A 563 9.18 19.53 -5.88
C GLY A 563 10.70 19.61 -5.91
N GLY A 564 11.40 18.77 -5.15
CA GLY A 564 12.84 18.90 -4.91
C GLY A 564 13.36 17.69 -4.16
N GLY A 565 14.35 17.92 -3.29
CA GLY A 565 14.96 16.88 -2.48
C GLY A 565 14.53 16.91 -1.01
N ARG A 566 15.51 16.71 -0.13
CA ARG A 566 15.30 16.64 1.33
C ARG A 566 14.81 17.97 1.92
N GLU A 567 15.20 19.08 1.32
CA GLU A 567 14.77 20.42 1.70
C GLU A 567 13.25 20.60 1.60
N SER A 568 12.58 19.78 0.77
CA SER A 568 11.15 19.93 0.53
C SER A 568 10.24 19.72 1.75
N PHE A 569 10.74 19.08 2.80
CA PHE A 569 10.00 18.83 4.04
C PHE A 569 10.11 19.96 5.06
N GLN A 570 10.97 20.94 4.80
CA GLN A 570 11.09 22.14 5.62
C GLN A 570 9.83 22.99 5.50
N GLN A 571 9.48 23.66 6.60
CA GLN A 571 8.35 24.57 6.62
C GLN A 571 8.70 25.85 5.85
N CYS A 572 7.86 26.23 4.90
CA CYS A 572 7.91 27.57 4.32
C CYS A 572 7.55 28.59 5.41
N THR A 573 8.11 29.81 5.37
CA THR A 573 7.79 30.84 6.37
C THR A 573 6.28 31.03 6.46
N GLY A 574 5.70 30.81 7.65
CA GLY A 574 4.25 30.88 7.87
C GLY A 574 3.62 32.26 7.61
N ALA A 575 4.44 33.28 7.30
CA ALA A 575 4.01 34.63 6.97
C ALA A 575 3.60 34.83 5.49
N CYS A 576 4.02 33.96 4.56
CA CYS A 576 3.80 34.19 3.12
C CYS A 576 2.53 33.54 2.56
N HIS A 577 2.09 32.41 3.14
CA HIS A 577 0.96 31.63 2.65
C HIS A 577 -0.02 31.33 3.79
N THR A 578 -0.77 32.34 4.21
CA THR A 578 -1.78 32.24 5.30
C THR A 578 -3.19 31.97 4.78
N THR A 579 -3.42 32.15 3.47
CA THR A 579 -4.73 31.93 2.84
C THR A 579 -4.59 31.05 1.61
N HIS A 580 -5.56 30.14 1.45
CA HIS A 580 -5.68 29.25 0.29
C HIS A 580 -7.02 29.53 -0.40
N PRO A 581 -7.04 30.28 -1.51
CA PRO A 581 -8.27 30.58 -2.24
C PRO A 581 -9.01 29.30 -2.62
N GLY A 582 -10.32 29.25 -2.37
CA GLY A 582 -11.15 28.07 -2.67
C GLY A 582 -11.05 26.92 -1.66
N SER A 583 -10.22 27.04 -0.60
CA SER A 583 -10.02 25.99 0.41
C SER A 583 -11.26 25.65 1.23
N GLY A 584 -12.21 26.58 1.32
CA GLY A 584 -13.37 26.46 2.19
C GLY A 584 -13.09 26.78 3.66
N PHE A 585 -11.98 27.47 3.95
CA PHE A 585 -11.63 28.04 5.25
C PHE A 585 -11.32 29.53 5.17
#